data_AF-A0A8J5C2R4-F1
#
_entry.id   AF-A0A8J5C2R4-F1
#
_cell.length_a   1.000
_cell.length_b   1.000
_cell.length_c   1.000
_cell.angle_alpha   90.00
_cell.angle_beta   90.00
_cell.angle_gamma   90.00
#
_symmetry.space_group_name_H-M   'P 1'
#
loop_
_entity.id
_entity.type
_entity.pdbx_description
1 polymer ?
#
loop_
_entity_poly.entity_id
_entity_poly.type
_entity_poly.pdbx_seq_one_letter_code
_entity_poly.pdbx_strand_id
1 'polypeptide(L)'
;MLQKLLTMDPTKRITSELAMQDPYFLEDPLPTQDVFAGGPIPYPKREFLSDEEQDDKSDNKLSLIVLGGQPLRGIRILRPGALHRTRWMAKIIYAIKIYLFRDPEQFRLTAGEKSGIRRLFAFTVSTYVSSWFRATSPTPGPARDLQLHKMLVSYPDKAVTAATVFGCHLWSERRVALAFFNDHLAIETKREMMRALQEEEGSDDPPRRATVELTSTDLAKKTVASFVTSVTPSFFEILGLDAGLLAVDPTVCPDNP
;
A
#
# COMPACT_ATOMS: atom_id res chain seq x y z
N MET A 1 5.31 33.68 17.66
CA MET A 1 4.74 32.55 16.91
C MET A 1 5.44 31.17 17.07
N LEU A 2 6.66 30.94 16.55
CA LEU A 2 7.24 29.60 16.34
C LEU A 2 7.30 28.68 17.58
N GLN A 3 7.72 29.19 18.74
CA GLN A 3 7.80 28.41 19.98
C GLN A 3 6.44 27.84 20.40
N LYS A 4 5.34 28.57 20.18
CA LYS A 4 3.97 28.15 20.51
C LYS A 4 3.46 27.02 19.59
N LEU A 5 3.92 27.00 18.34
CA LEU A 5 3.63 25.94 17.36
C LEU A 5 4.40 24.66 17.68
N LEU A 6 5.65 24.80 18.12
CA LEU A 6 6.54 23.68 18.44
C LEU A 6 6.41 23.20 19.89
N THR A 7 5.32 23.54 20.58
CA THR A 7 5.04 23.02 21.93
C THR A 7 4.89 21.50 21.89
N MET A 8 5.68 20.81 22.72
CA MET A 8 5.72 19.35 22.81
C MET A 8 4.39 18.78 23.33
N ASP A 9 3.82 19.41 24.34
CA ASP A 9 2.49 19.06 24.87
C ASP A 9 1.40 19.47 23.87
N PRO A 10 0.63 18.53 23.30
CA PRO A 10 -0.38 18.83 22.28
C PRO A 10 -1.55 19.64 22.82
N THR A 11 -1.85 19.55 24.13
CA THR A 11 -2.96 20.29 24.75
C THR A 11 -2.62 21.77 24.96
N LYS A 12 -1.33 22.10 25.00
CA LYS A 12 -0.80 23.47 25.15
C LYS A 12 -0.31 24.06 23.82
N ARG A 13 -0.41 23.30 22.73
CA ARG A 13 -0.04 23.76 21.39
C ARG A 13 -1.13 24.69 20.87
N ILE A 14 -0.71 25.80 20.28
CA ILE A 14 -1.63 26.78 19.69
C ILE A 14 -2.39 26.15 18.50
N THR A 15 -3.66 26.51 18.33
CA THR A 15 -4.47 26.11 17.17
C THR A 15 -4.12 26.94 15.93
N SER A 16 -4.51 26.48 14.74
CA SER A 16 -4.30 27.23 13.49
C SER A 16 -4.99 28.60 13.51
N GLU A 17 -6.20 28.67 14.06
CA GLU A 17 -6.98 29.91 14.17
C GLU A 17 -6.27 30.96 15.04
N LEU A 18 -5.82 30.55 16.25
CA LEU A 18 -5.07 31.44 17.13
C LEU A 18 -3.69 31.81 16.55
N ALA A 19 -3.07 30.92 15.76
CA ALA A 19 -1.82 31.21 15.10
C ALA A 19 -1.98 32.29 14.01
N MET A 20 -3.07 32.27 13.25
CA MET A 20 -3.37 33.30 12.24
C MET A 20 -3.62 34.69 12.84
N GLN A 21 -4.00 34.76 14.11
CA GLN A 21 -4.20 36.00 14.86
C GLN A 21 -2.93 36.47 15.61
N ASP A 22 -1.80 35.76 15.49
CA ASP A 22 -0.55 36.15 16.18
C ASP A 22 -0.05 37.50 15.63
N PRO A 23 0.45 38.42 16.49
CA PRO A 23 0.92 39.75 16.07
C PRO A 23 1.98 39.75 14.96
N TYR A 24 2.71 38.64 14.81
CA TYR A 24 3.67 38.43 13.74
C TYR A 24 3.11 38.72 12.34
N PHE A 25 1.82 38.44 12.10
CA PHE A 25 1.18 38.71 10.81
C PHE A 25 0.70 40.15 10.62
N LEU A 26 0.81 40.98 11.66
CA LEU A 26 0.50 42.41 11.63
C LEU A 26 1.76 43.28 11.59
N GLU A 27 2.94 42.67 11.81
CA GLU A 27 4.24 43.32 11.67
C GLU A 27 4.64 43.42 10.18
N ASP A 28 5.34 44.49 9.82
CA ASP A 28 5.86 44.66 8.45
C ASP A 28 7.05 43.71 8.20
N PRO A 29 7.11 42.97 7.07
CA PRO A 29 6.20 42.97 5.93
C PRO A 29 4.90 42.20 6.15
N LEU A 30 3.78 42.82 5.76
CA LEU A 30 2.47 42.16 5.78
C LEU A 30 2.44 40.94 4.85
N PRO A 31 1.70 39.88 5.21
CA PRO A 31 1.51 38.72 4.34
C PRO A 31 0.89 39.10 3.00
N THR A 32 1.51 38.66 1.91
CA THR A 32 1.03 38.87 0.55
C THR A 32 0.35 37.61 0.00
N GLN A 33 -0.61 37.80 -0.90
CA GLN A 33 -1.28 36.67 -1.59
C GLN A 33 -0.28 35.91 -2.48
N ASP A 34 0.64 36.63 -3.13
CA ASP A 34 1.81 36.06 -3.80
C ASP A 34 3.01 36.08 -2.85
N VAL A 35 3.44 34.90 -2.43
CA VAL A 35 4.59 34.69 -1.53
C VAL A 35 5.90 35.20 -2.14
N PHE A 36 5.99 35.30 -3.47
CA PHE A 36 7.15 35.86 -4.16
C PHE A 36 7.12 37.39 -4.26
N ALA A 37 6.03 38.03 -3.84
CA ALA A 37 5.81 39.49 -3.92
C ALA A 37 6.09 40.05 -5.33
N GLY A 38 5.71 39.32 -6.39
CA GLY A 38 5.96 39.67 -7.78
C GLY A 38 7.41 39.46 -8.25
N GLY A 39 8.28 38.92 -7.39
CA GLY A 39 9.65 38.56 -7.74
C GLY A 39 9.75 37.30 -8.62
N PRO A 40 10.89 37.09 -9.30
CA PRO A 40 11.12 35.88 -10.09
C PRO A 40 11.21 34.65 -9.16
N ILE A 41 10.58 33.55 -9.56
CA ILE A 41 10.63 32.27 -8.82
C ILE A 41 12.03 31.65 -9.02
N PRO A 42 12.88 31.57 -7.97
CA PRO A 42 14.25 31.08 -8.10
C PRO A 42 14.35 29.55 -8.06
N TYR A 43 13.24 28.87 -7.79
CA TYR A 43 13.21 27.43 -7.60
C TYR A 43 13.05 26.70 -8.94
N PRO A 44 13.84 25.63 -9.17
CA PRO A 44 13.77 24.86 -10.41
C PRO A 44 12.41 24.18 -10.57
N LYS A 45 12.02 23.93 -11.82
CA LYS A 45 10.84 23.13 -12.14
C LYS A 45 11.08 21.68 -11.71
N ARG A 46 10.01 20.97 -11.36
CA ARG A 46 10.09 19.54 -11.08
C ARG A 46 10.58 18.83 -12.34
N GLU A 47 11.65 18.07 -12.20
CA GLU A 47 12.10 17.13 -13.23
C GLU A 47 11.36 15.81 -13.05
N PHE A 48 10.99 15.18 -14.16
CA PHE A 48 10.42 13.83 -14.14
C PHE A 48 11.56 12.85 -13.90
N LEU A 49 11.40 11.98 -12.89
CA LEU A 49 12.23 10.80 -12.78
C LEU A 49 11.91 9.92 -13.99
N SER A 50 12.90 9.60 -14.81
CA SER A 50 12.71 8.69 -15.95
C SER A 50 12.34 7.29 -15.43
N ASP A 51 11.45 6.60 -16.13
CA ASP A 51 10.98 5.25 -15.74
C ASP A 51 12.13 4.26 -15.48
N GLU A 52 13.30 4.45 -16.12
CA GLU A 52 14.51 3.65 -15.87
C GLU A 52 15.05 3.76 -14.43
N GLU A 53 14.87 4.90 -13.76
CA GLU A 53 15.24 5.06 -12.34
C GLU A 53 14.19 4.47 -11.39
N GLN A 54 12.95 4.31 -11.87
CA GLN A 54 11.84 3.74 -11.11
C GLN A 54 11.77 2.22 -11.24
N ASP A 55 12.30 1.67 -12.34
CA ASP A 55 12.32 0.24 -12.65
C ASP A 55 13.45 -0.53 -11.96
N ASP A 56 14.38 0.19 -11.32
CA ASP A 56 15.27 -0.36 -10.29
C ASP A 56 14.49 -0.58 -8.99
N LYS A 57 13.53 -1.53 -9.02
CA LYS A 57 13.04 -2.20 -7.81
C LYS A 57 14.23 -2.91 -7.16
N SER A 58 15.00 -2.14 -6.39
CA SER A 58 16.20 -2.56 -5.65
C SER A 58 15.93 -3.77 -4.75
N ASP A 59 14.66 -3.99 -4.44
CA ASP A 59 14.09 -5.02 -3.59
C ASP A 59 14.40 -6.44 -4.08
N ASN A 60 14.35 -6.70 -5.40
CA ASN A 60 14.72 -8.02 -5.97
C ASN A 60 16.23 -8.26 -5.90
N LYS A 61 17.02 -7.22 -6.12
CA LYS A 61 18.49 -7.32 -6.06
C LYS A 61 18.93 -7.53 -4.61
N LEU A 62 18.36 -6.80 -3.66
CA LEU A 62 18.66 -6.92 -2.22
C LEU A 62 18.23 -8.27 -1.64
N SER A 63 17.04 -8.76 -1.99
CA SER A 63 16.60 -10.09 -1.55
C SER A 63 17.44 -11.20 -2.16
N LEU A 64 17.81 -11.11 -3.43
CA LEU A 64 18.72 -12.06 -4.07
C LEU A 64 20.11 -12.10 -3.41
N ILE A 65 20.68 -10.93 -3.07
CA ILE A 65 21.99 -10.83 -2.39
C ILE A 65 21.94 -11.51 -1.01
N VAL A 66 20.89 -11.27 -0.24
CA VAL A 66 20.75 -11.88 1.10
C VAL A 66 20.60 -13.41 1.00
N LEU A 67 19.99 -13.92 -0.07
CA LEU A 67 19.92 -15.36 -0.36
C LEU A 67 21.23 -15.93 -0.94
N GLY A 68 22.28 -15.12 -1.09
CA GLY A 68 23.59 -15.53 -1.62
C GLY A 68 23.69 -15.54 -3.14
N GLY A 69 22.67 -15.04 -3.84
CA GLY A 69 22.69 -14.91 -5.30
C GLY A 69 23.43 -13.66 -5.79
N GLN A 70 23.93 -13.70 -7.04
CA GLN A 70 24.52 -12.56 -7.70
C GLN A 70 23.59 -12.02 -8.82
N PRO A 71 23.18 -10.75 -8.78
CA PRO A 71 22.36 -10.18 -9.84
C PRO A 71 23.17 -9.97 -11.13
N LEU A 72 22.61 -10.40 -12.26
CA LEU A 72 23.26 -10.47 -13.57
C LEU A 72 23.82 -9.15 -14.13
N ARG A 73 23.30 -7.99 -13.67
CA ARG A 73 23.71 -6.65 -14.15
C ARG A 73 24.50 -5.83 -13.12
N GLY A 74 25.02 -6.48 -12.08
CA GLY A 74 25.65 -5.78 -10.96
C GLY A 74 24.64 -5.05 -10.06
N ILE A 75 25.14 -4.37 -9.03
CA ILE A 75 24.31 -3.75 -7.98
C ILE A 75 24.68 -2.27 -7.85
N ARG A 76 23.71 -1.38 -8.11
CA ARG A 76 23.79 0.02 -7.71
C ARG A 76 22.95 0.21 -6.45
N ILE A 77 23.60 0.24 -5.28
CA ILE A 77 22.89 0.48 -4.02
C ILE A 77 22.76 1.99 -3.83
N LEU A 78 21.55 2.50 -4.07
CA LEU A 78 21.24 3.91 -3.88
C LEU A 78 21.27 4.28 -2.39
N ARG A 79 21.73 5.51 -2.10
CA ARG A 79 21.68 6.09 -0.76
C ARG A 79 20.24 6.04 -0.24
N PRO A 80 20.01 5.77 1.05
CA PRO A 80 18.66 5.77 1.60
C PRO A 80 18.00 7.14 1.38
N GLY A 81 16.86 7.16 0.68
CA GLY A 81 16.08 8.38 0.42
C GLY A 81 15.25 8.83 1.63
N ALA A 82 14.28 9.72 1.43
CA ALA A 82 13.34 10.09 2.48
C ALA A 82 12.44 8.89 2.84
N LEU A 83 12.39 8.55 4.13
CA LEU A 83 11.49 7.50 4.63
C LEU A 83 10.05 8.03 4.62
N HIS A 84 9.28 7.70 3.58
CA HIS A 84 7.83 7.88 3.62
C HIS A 84 7.26 6.94 4.70
N ARG A 85 6.82 7.50 5.83
CA ARG A 85 6.34 6.78 7.04
C ARG A 85 5.24 5.73 6.78
N THR A 86 4.65 5.72 5.58
CA THR A 86 3.41 5.03 5.21
C THR A 86 3.56 3.72 4.43
N ARG A 87 4.76 3.29 4.02
CA ARG A 87 4.90 2.05 3.21
C ARG A 87 5.68 0.96 3.96
N TRP A 88 5.02 -0.16 4.29
CA TRP A 88 5.63 -1.33 4.94
C TRP A 88 6.88 -1.83 4.21
N MET A 89 6.88 -1.80 2.88
CA MET A 89 8.05 -2.16 2.06
C MET A 89 9.29 -1.30 2.36
N ALA A 90 9.12 0.00 2.60
CA ALA A 90 10.26 0.85 2.96
C ALA A 90 10.92 0.36 4.25
N LYS A 91 10.14 0.02 5.29
CA LYS A 91 10.69 -0.52 6.53
C LYS A 91 11.52 -1.79 6.30
N ILE A 92 11.07 -2.67 5.40
CA ILE A 92 11.81 -3.88 5.05
C ILE A 92 13.10 -3.56 4.30
N ILE A 93 13.06 -2.69 3.28
CA ILE A 93 14.26 -2.29 2.52
C ILE A 93 15.32 -1.70 3.47
N TYR A 94 14.92 -0.84 4.40
CA TYR A 94 15.83 -0.26 5.38
C TYR A 94 16.38 -1.32 6.35
N ALA A 95 15.54 -2.24 6.85
CA ALA A 95 16.02 -3.35 7.69
C ALA A 95 17.07 -4.20 6.96
N ILE A 96 16.87 -4.48 5.67
CA ILE A 96 17.83 -5.22 4.84
C ILE A 96 19.11 -4.41 4.64
N LYS A 97 19.01 -3.12 4.30
CA LYS A 97 20.19 -2.25 4.13
C LYS A 97 21.00 -2.16 5.43
N ILE A 98 20.35 -1.96 6.57
CA ILE A 98 20.99 -1.95 7.89
C ILE A 98 21.70 -3.28 8.14
N TYR A 99 21.07 -4.41 7.80
CA TYR A 99 21.69 -5.71 7.96
C TYR A 99 22.91 -5.91 7.05
N LEU A 100 22.84 -5.53 5.78
CA LEU A 100 23.91 -5.70 4.80
C LEU A 100 25.11 -4.77 5.08
N PHE A 101 24.85 -3.53 5.48
CA PHE A 101 25.87 -2.51 5.73
C PHE A 101 26.21 -2.31 7.20
N ARG A 102 25.85 -3.26 8.06
CA ARG A 102 26.21 -3.18 9.49
C ARG A 102 27.73 -3.18 9.59
N ASP A 103 28.30 -2.04 9.96
CA ASP A 103 29.68 -1.96 10.41
C ASP A 103 29.71 -2.33 11.90
N PRO A 104 30.51 -3.34 12.32
CA PRO A 104 30.65 -3.70 13.74
C PRO A 104 31.09 -2.53 14.65
N GLU A 105 31.73 -1.50 14.09
CA GLU A 105 32.23 -0.33 14.81
C GLU A 105 31.18 0.80 14.87
N GLN A 106 30.39 1.00 13.81
CA GLN A 106 29.43 2.12 13.73
C GLN A 106 28.00 1.74 14.11
N PHE A 107 27.59 0.48 13.89
CA PHE A 107 26.21 0.04 14.12
C PHE A 107 26.13 -1.40 14.65
N ARG A 108 26.23 -1.53 15.98
CA ARG A 108 26.19 -2.82 16.68
C ARG A 108 24.77 -3.34 16.84
N LEU A 109 24.40 -4.29 15.99
CA LEU A 109 23.20 -5.10 16.18
C LEU A 109 23.45 -6.21 17.22
N THR A 110 22.57 -6.30 18.20
CA THR A 110 22.48 -7.42 19.15
C THR A 110 22.17 -8.73 18.44
N ALA A 111 22.43 -9.86 19.10
CA ALA A 111 22.08 -11.18 18.55
C ALA A 111 20.57 -11.33 18.32
N GLY A 112 19.75 -10.74 19.21
CA GLY A 112 18.30 -10.70 19.08
C GLY A 112 17.83 -9.92 17.84
N GLU A 113 18.37 -8.74 17.61
CA GLU A 113 18.02 -7.93 16.43
C GLU A 113 18.45 -8.61 15.13
N LYS A 114 19.65 -9.22 15.09
CA LYS A 114 20.10 -10.01 13.93
C LYS A 114 19.14 -11.16 13.63
N SER A 115 18.68 -11.87 14.66
CA SER A 115 17.70 -12.95 14.53
C SER A 115 16.34 -12.41 14.04
N GLY A 116 15.88 -11.30 14.61
CA GLY A 116 14.65 -10.63 14.20
C GLY A 116 14.66 -10.19 12.74
N ILE A 117 15.75 -9.57 12.28
CA ILE A 117 15.89 -9.16 10.87
C ILE A 117 15.90 -10.37 9.93
N ARG A 118 16.56 -11.48 10.31
CA ARG A 118 16.52 -12.73 9.52
C ARG A 118 15.11 -13.31 9.41
N ARG A 119 14.35 -13.33 10.52
CA ARG A 119 12.95 -13.78 10.53
C ARG A 119 12.07 -12.88 9.65
N LEU A 120 12.23 -11.56 9.76
CA LEU A 120 11.56 -10.57 8.92
C LEU A 120 11.88 -10.76 7.43
N PHE A 121 13.13 -11.07 7.12
CA PHE A 121 13.58 -11.31 5.75
C PHE A 121 12.96 -12.59 5.16
N ALA A 122 13.03 -13.70 5.91
CA ALA A 122 12.43 -14.97 5.49
C ALA A 122 10.92 -14.82 5.23
N PHE A 123 10.22 -14.08 6.10
CA PHE A 123 8.82 -13.72 5.91
C PHE A 123 8.60 -12.89 4.64
N THR A 124 9.40 -11.85 4.46
CA THR A 124 9.25 -10.92 3.33
C THR A 124 9.39 -11.64 2.00
N VAL A 125 10.44 -12.45 1.85
CA VAL A 125 10.69 -13.18 0.59
C VAL A 125 9.61 -14.22 0.33
N SER A 126 9.20 -14.96 1.35
CA SER A 126 8.24 -16.07 1.18
C SER A 126 6.80 -15.61 0.95
N THR A 127 6.40 -14.44 1.45
CA THR A 127 5.00 -13.98 1.41
C THR A 127 4.80 -12.67 0.66
N TYR A 128 5.61 -11.66 0.98
CA TYR A 128 5.30 -10.28 0.62
C TYR A 128 5.87 -9.86 -0.73
N VAL A 129 7.09 -10.30 -1.08
CA VAL A 129 7.76 -9.93 -2.34
C VAL A 129 6.90 -10.31 -3.54
N SER A 130 6.44 -11.57 -3.62
CA SER A 130 5.59 -12.04 -4.73
C SER A 130 4.35 -11.16 -4.92
N SER A 131 3.67 -10.83 -3.81
CA SER A 131 2.46 -10.00 -3.82
C SER A 131 2.76 -8.54 -4.21
N TRP A 132 3.87 -7.98 -3.73
CA TRP A 132 4.29 -6.61 -4.05
C TRP A 132 4.60 -6.40 -5.52
N PHE A 133 5.32 -7.33 -6.16
CA PHE A 133 5.64 -7.22 -7.58
C PHE A 133 4.39 -7.30 -8.45
N ARG A 134 3.43 -8.11 -8.01
CA ARG A 134 2.15 -8.31 -8.68
C ARG A 134 1.12 -7.21 -8.39
N ALA A 135 1.42 -6.25 -7.51
CA ALA A 135 0.53 -5.14 -7.18
C ALA A 135 0.41 -4.08 -8.29
N THR A 136 1.24 -4.14 -9.33
CA THR A 136 1.18 -3.21 -10.48
C THR A 136 -0.04 -3.44 -11.37
N SER A 137 -0.64 -4.63 -11.31
CA SER A 137 -1.82 -4.97 -12.09
C SER A 137 -3.07 -4.88 -11.20
N PRO A 138 -4.02 -3.98 -11.49
CA PRO A 138 -5.18 -3.73 -10.64
C PRO A 138 -6.23 -4.84 -10.72
N THR A 139 -6.42 -5.41 -11.91
CA THR A 139 -7.40 -6.45 -12.24
C THR A 139 -7.31 -7.71 -11.36
N PRO A 140 -6.15 -8.38 -11.24
CA PRO A 140 -5.98 -9.51 -10.33
C PRO A 140 -5.74 -9.10 -8.88
N GLY A 141 -5.73 -7.80 -8.57
CA GLY A 141 -5.46 -7.25 -7.24
C GLY A 141 -6.28 -7.92 -6.14
N PRO A 142 -7.63 -7.94 -6.23
CA PRO A 142 -8.47 -8.51 -5.18
C PRO A 142 -8.19 -10.01 -4.90
N ALA A 143 -7.96 -10.81 -5.95
CA ALA A 143 -7.63 -12.22 -5.79
C ALA A 143 -6.25 -12.43 -5.11
N ARG A 144 -5.27 -11.60 -5.48
CA ARG A 144 -3.91 -11.65 -4.91
C ARG A 144 -3.88 -11.17 -3.46
N ASP A 145 -4.66 -10.15 -3.15
CA ASP A 145 -4.84 -9.64 -1.79
C ASP A 145 -5.43 -10.72 -0.86
N LEU A 146 -6.34 -11.56 -1.38
CA LEU A 146 -6.91 -12.70 -0.65
C LEU A 146 -5.88 -13.78 -0.39
N GLN A 147 -5.12 -14.11 -1.42
CA GLN A 147 -4.05 -15.09 -1.33
C GLN A 147 -2.98 -14.65 -0.33
N LEU A 148 -2.58 -13.37 -0.37
CA LEU A 148 -1.65 -12.79 0.61
C LEU A 148 -2.21 -12.94 2.02
N HIS A 149 -3.48 -12.59 2.26
CA HIS A 149 -4.12 -12.77 3.56
C HIS A 149 -4.10 -14.23 4.03
N LYS A 150 -4.43 -15.17 3.16
CA LYS A 150 -4.35 -16.62 3.48
C LYS A 150 -2.93 -17.01 3.87
N MET A 151 -1.92 -16.51 3.17
CA MET A 151 -0.51 -16.76 3.49
C MET A 151 -0.07 -16.13 4.82
N LEU A 152 -0.54 -14.93 5.14
CA LEU A 152 -0.26 -14.28 6.44
C LEU A 152 -0.87 -15.09 7.60
N VAL A 153 -2.11 -15.55 7.42
CA VAL A 153 -2.82 -16.34 8.44
C VAL A 153 -2.25 -17.75 8.57
N SER A 154 -1.65 -18.34 7.55
CA SER A 154 -0.98 -19.65 7.66
C SER A 154 0.50 -19.55 8.08
N TYR A 155 1.12 -18.36 8.03
CA TYR A 155 2.54 -18.20 8.32
C TYR A 155 2.88 -18.62 9.77
N PRO A 156 3.92 -19.42 10.02
CA PRO A 156 4.21 -19.99 11.34
C PRO A 156 4.61 -18.93 12.37
N ASP A 157 5.24 -17.85 11.94
CA ASP A 157 5.75 -16.79 12.82
C ASP A 157 4.79 -15.60 12.89
N LYS A 158 3.88 -15.64 13.86
CA LYS A 158 2.87 -14.59 14.07
C LYS A 158 3.45 -13.26 14.54
N ALA A 159 4.61 -13.26 15.20
CA ALA A 159 5.25 -12.05 15.69
C ALA A 159 5.74 -11.15 14.54
N VAL A 160 6.16 -11.75 13.42
CA VAL A 160 6.66 -11.03 12.24
C VAL A 160 5.54 -10.62 11.28
N THR A 161 4.51 -11.47 11.18
CA THR A 161 3.43 -11.33 10.20
C THR A 161 2.64 -10.03 10.39
N ALA A 162 2.49 -9.56 11.64
CA ALA A 162 1.69 -8.39 11.99
C ALA A 162 0.35 -8.34 11.23
N ALA A 163 -0.34 -9.49 11.14
CA ALA A 163 -1.49 -9.71 10.24
C ALA A 163 -2.62 -8.68 10.43
N THR A 164 -2.77 -8.15 11.65
CA THR A 164 -3.69 -7.07 11.99
C THR A 164 -3.43 -5.78 11.20
N VAL A 165 -2.18 -5.48 10.84
CA VAL A 165 -1.82 -4.32 10.03
C VAL A 165 -2.29 -4.48 8.58
N PHE A 166 -2.26 -5.71 8.05
CA PHE A 166 -2.72 -5.99 6.69
C PHE A 166 -4.26 -6.09 6.58
N GLY A 167 -4.93 -6.55 7.63
CA GLY A 167 -6.40 -6.62 7.69
C GLY A 167 -7.11 -5.30 7.45
N CYS A 168 -6.49 -4.17 7.83
CA CYS A 168 -7.10 -2.85 7.75
C CYS A 168 -7.04 -2.17 6.36
N HIS A 169 -6.43 -2.80 5.34
CA HIS A 169 -6.06 -2.08 4.11
C HIS A 169 -6.43 -2.74 2.79
N LEU A 170 -6.89 -4.00 2.79
CA LEU A 170 -6.98 -4.77 1.54
C LEU A 170 -8.38 -4.83 0.91
N TRP A 171 -9.46 -4.57 1.64
CA TRP A 171 -10.81 -4.89 1.14
C TRP A 171 -11.78 -3.73 1.29
N SER A 172 -12.42 -3.35 0.17
CA SER A 172 -13.64 -2.56 0.15
C SER A 172 -14.58 -3.13 -0.92
N GLU A 173 -15.89 -3.10 -0.65
CA GLU A 173 -16.96 -3.64 -1.53
C GLU A 173 -16.91 -3.08 -2.96
N ARG A 174 -16.29 -1.90 -3.13
CA ARG A 174 -16.10 -1.26 -4.43
C ARG A 174 -14.84 -1.71 -5.18
N ARG A 175 -13.75 -2.08 -4.48
CA ARG A 175 -12.47 -2.44 -5.12
C ARG A 175 -12.48 -3.84 -5.72
N VAL A 176 -13.35 -4.73 -5.24
CA VAL A 176 -13.49 -6.08 -5.79
C VAL A 176 -14.04 -6.07 -7.22
N ALA A 177 -14.67 -4.98 -7.67
CA ALA A 177 -15.20 -4.80 -9.02
C ALA A 177 -14.17 -5.09 -10.12
N LEU A 178 -12.90 -4.75 -9.89
CA LEU A 178 -11.83 -4.98 -10.87
C LEU A 178 -11.54 -6.48 -11.11
N ALA A 179 -11.92 -7.36 -10.18
CA ALA A 179 -11.71 -8.79 -10.33
C ALA A 179 -12.57 -9.42 -11.43
N PHE A 180 -13.68 -8.81 -11.84
CA PHE A 180 -14.50 -9.31 -12.96
C PHE A 180 -13.70 -9.43 -14.27
N PHE A 181 -12.74 -8.52 -14.47
CA PHE A 181 -11.86 -8.48 -15.65
C PHE A 181 -10.63 -9.40 -15.54
N ASN A 182 -10.50 -10.17 -14.46
CA ASN A 182 -9.34 -11.03 -14.29
C ASN A 182 -9.45 -12.27 -15.18
N ASP A 183 -8.61 -12.33 -16.21
CA ASP A 183 -8.53 -13.46 -17.15
C ASP A 183 -8.07 -14.76 -16.47
N HIS A 184 -7.43 -14.65 -15.31
CA HIS A 184 -6.96 -15.82 -14.55
C HIS A 184 -7.98 -16.36 -13.54
N LEU A 185 -9.17 -15.75 -13.41
CA LEU A 185 -10.24 -16.33 -12.59
C LEU A 185 -11.05 -17.35 -13.38
N ALA A 186 -11.34 -18.47 -12.72
CA ALA A 186 -12.25 -19.47 -13.25
C ALA A 186 -13.63 -18.85 -13.54
N ILE A 187 -14.25 -19.31 -14.62
CA ILE A 187 -15.55 -18.82 -15.09
C ILE A 187 -16.62 -19.07 -14.02
N GLU A 188 -16.50 -20.18 -13.30
CA GLU A 188 -17.35 -20.56 -12.17
C GLU A 188 -17.30 -19.50 -11.06
N THR A 189 -16.10 -19.03 -10.70
CA THR A 189 -15.93 -17.96 -9.70
C THR A 189 -16.52 -16.64 -10.19
N LYS A 190 -16.41 -16.32 -11.48
CA LYS A 190 -17.06 -15.13 -12.05
C LYS A 190 -18.58 -15.23 -11.99
N ARG A 191 -19.15 -16.42 -12.23
CA ARG A 191 -20.59 -16.68 -12.07
C ARG A 191 -21.05 -16.56 -10.62
N GLU A 192 -20.25 -17.03 -9.66
CA GLU A 192 -20.51 -16.81 -8.23
C GLU A 192 -20.51 -15.32 -7.87
N MET A 193 -19.55 -14.55 -8.41
CA MET A 193 -19.50 -13.10 -8.22
C MET A 193 -20.74 -12.40 -8.78
N MET A 194 -21.23 -12.79 -9.96
CA MET A 194 -22.46 -12.25 -10.53
C MET A 194 -23.71 -12.60 -9.70
N ARG A 195 -23.76 -13.81 -9.13
CA ARG A 195 -24.85 -14.21 -8.23
C ARG A 195 -24.84 -13.36 -6.95
N ALA A 196 -23.66 -13.15 -6.37
CA ALA A 196 -23.50 -12.32 -5.17
C ALA A 196 -23.98 -10.87 -5.36
N LEU A 197 -23.88 -10.31 -6.58
CA LEU A 197 -24.45 -8.98 -6.89
C LEU A 197 -25.95 -8.88 -6.64
N GLN A 198 -26.69 -9.98 -6.78
CA GLN A 198 -28.14 -10.02 -6.65
C GLN A 198 -28.60 -10.47 -5.25
N GLU A 199 -27.79 -11.28 -4.57
CA GLU A 199 -28.17 -11.94 -3.32
C GLU A 199 -27.64 -11.22 -2.06
N GLU A 200 -26.49 -10.53 -2.15
CA GLU A 200 -25.83 -9.92 -1.00
C GLU A 200 -26.05 -8.41 -0.97
N GLU A 201 -26.80 -7.92 0.03
CA GLU A 201 -26.98 -6.49 0.26
C GLU A 201 -25.68 -5.85 0.80
N GLY A 202 -25.16 -4.86 0.09
CA GLY A 202 -24.01 -4.07 0.53
C GLY A 202 -24.38 -2.99 1.55
N SER A 203 -23.36 -2.41 2.18
CA SER A 203 -23.57 -1.29 3.10
C SER A 203 -23.62 0.04 2.33
N ASP A 204 -24.60 0.91 2.64
CA ASP A 204 -24.73 2.25 2.03
C ASP A 204 -23.52 3.15 2.31
N ASP A 205 -22.88 3.01 3.48
CA ASP A 205 -21.61 3.66 3.85
C ASP A 205 -20.56 2.60 4.18
N PRO A 206 -19.97 1.95 3.15
CA PRO A 206 -18.99 0.92 3.39
C PRO A 206 -17.76 1.58 4.03
N PRO A 207 -17.23 1.02 5.13
CA PRO A 207 -16.13 1.64 5.83
C PRO A 207 -14.95 1.84 4.87
N ARG A 208 -14.30 3.01 4.93
CA ARG A 208 -13.10 3.32 4.11
C ARG A 208 -12.00 2.26 4.24
N ARG A 209 -12.08 1.44 5.29
CA ARG A 209 -11.25 0.27 5.61
C ARG A 209 -12.17 -0.80 6.20
N ALA A 210 -12.38 -1.92 5.50
CA ALA A 210 -13.06 -3.06 6.13
C ALA A 210 -12.13 -3.67 7.18
N THR A 211 -12.54 -3.68 8.45
CA THR A 211 -11.89 -4.48 9.48
C THR A 211 -12.50 -5.87 9.42
N VAL A 212 -11.90 -6.75 8.62
CA VAL A 212 -12.35 -8.14 8.63
C VAL A 212 -11.67 -8.84 9.81
N GLU A 213 -12.41 -9.08 10.90
CA GLU A 213 -11.96 -9.98 11.96
C GLU A 213 -11.94 -11.41 11.40
N LEU A 214 -10.80 -11.77 10.81
CA LEU A 214 -10.62 -13.06 10.14
C LEU A 214 -9.98 -14.03 11.12
N THR A 215 -10.80 -14.87 11.75
CA THR A 215 -10.28 -16.12 12.32
C THR A 215 -9.82 -17.04 11.17
N SER A 216 -8.85 -17.92 11.44
CA SER A 216 -8.17 -18.71 10.40
C SER A 216 -9.09 -19.66 9.61
N THR A 217 -10.15 -20.14 10.26
CA THR A 217 -11.14 -21.05 9.69
C THR A 217 -12.09 -20.39 8.70
N ASP A 218 -12.44 -19.13 8.93
CA ASP A 218 -13.40 -18.41 8.07
C ASP A 218 -12.72 -17.92 6.80
N LEU A 219 -11.47 -17.46 6.90
CA LEU A 219 -10.72 -16.96 5.75
C LEU A 219 -10.41 -18.05 4.71
N ALA A 220 -10.17 -19.29 5.15
CA ALA A 220 -9.81 -20.38 4.24
C ALA A 220 -10.92 -20.63 3.19
N LYS A 221 -12.18 -20.51 3.61
CA LYS A 221 -13.38 -20.75 2.81
C LYS A 221 -13.77 -19.58 1.90
N LYS A 222 -13.32 -18.36 2.24
CA LYS A 222 -13.64 -17.17 1.44
C LYS A 222 -12.99 -17.22 0.07
N THR A 223 -13.78 -16.90 -0.95
CA THR A 223 -13.36 -16.67 -2.33
C THR A 223 -13.48 -15.18 -2.64
N VAL A 224 -13.13 -14.75 -3.85
CA VAL A 224 -13.32 -13.34 -4.26
C VAL A 224 -14.82 -12.98 -4.29
N ALA A 225 -15.69 -13.95 -4.59
CA ALA A 225 -17.14 -13.78 -4.63
C ALA A 225 -17.74 -13.39 -3.27
N SER A 226 -17.17 -13.83 -2.15
CA SER A 226 -17.68 -13.52 -0.80
C SER A 226 -17.54 -12.05 -0.39
N PHE A 227 -17.00 -11.21 -1.27
CA PHE A 227 -16.81 -9.78 -1.04
C PHE A 227 -17.54 -8.91 -2.07
N VAL A 228 -18.26 -9.53 -3.00
CA VAL A 228 -19.09 -8.84 -3.99
C VAL A 228 -20.47 -8.63 -3.37
N THR A 229 -20.97 -7.41 -3.48
CA THR A 229 -22.27 -6.99 -2.93
C THR A 229 -23.03 -6.16 -3.96
N SER A 230 -24.29 -5.84 -3.69
CA SER A 230 -25.11 -4.94 -4.50
C SER A 230 -24.49 -3.55 -4.72
N VAL A 231 -23.52 -3.13 -3.88
CA VAL A 231 -22.81 -1.84 -3.97
C VAL A 231 -21.60 -1.91 -4.92
N THR A 232 -21.09 -3.10 -5.23
CA THR A 232 -19.92 -3.28 -6.12
C THR A 232 -20.06 -2.55 -7.48
N PRO A 233 -21.22 -2.55 -8.16
CA PRO A 233 -21.40 -1.83 -9.43
C PRO A 233 -21.21 -0.31 -9.34
N SER A 234 -21.42 0.31 -8.17
CA SER A 234 -21.20 1.76 -7.97
C SER A 234 -19.76 2.20 -8.26
N PHE A 235 -18.80 1.27 -8.26
CA PHE A 235 -17.43 1.54 -8.71
C PHE A 235 -17.38 2.00 -10.17
N PHE A 236 -18.20 1.43 -11.05
CA PHE A 236 -18.25 1.78 -12.47
C PHE A 236 -18.89 3.15 -12.68
N GLU A 237 -19.93 3.48 -11.92
CA GLU A 237 -20.56 4.81 -11.93
C GLU A 237 -19.57 5.91 -11.55
N ILE A 238 -18.73 5.68 -10.52
CA ILE A 238 -17.67 6.62 -10.13
C ILE A 238 -16.68 6.87 -11.29
N LEU A 239 -16.41 5.84 -12.09
CA LEU A 239 -15.52 5.93 -13.24
C LEU A 239 -16.21 6.41 -14.52
N GLY A 240 -17.53 6.65 -14.49
CA GLY A 240 -18.32 7.00 -15.67
C GLY A 240 -18.47 5.85 -16.67
N LEU A 241 -18.38 4.60 -16.21
CA LEU A 241 -18.51 3.39 -17.02
C LEU A 241 -19.91 2.77 -16.85
N ASP A 242 -20.39 2.12 -17.92
CA ASP A 242 -21.67 1.38 -17.86
C ASP A 242 -21.52 0.10 -17.05
N ALA A 243 -22.31 -0.01 -15.98
CA ALA A 243 -22.36 -1.20 -15.12
C ALA A 243 -23.10 -2.37 -15.79
N GLY A 244 -23.83 -2.14 -16.88
CA GLY A 244 -24.51 -3.17 -17.67
C GLY A 244 -23.59 -4.29 -18.17
N LEU A 245 -22.30 -4.02 -18.28
CA LEU A 245 -21.27 -5.02 -18.62
C LEU A 245 -21.24 -6.20 -17.63
N LEU A 246 -21.57 -5.97 -16.36
CA LEU A 246 -21.56 -7.02 -15.33
C LEU A 246 -22.78 -7.96 -15.37
N ALA A 247 -23.81 -7.61 -16.15
CA ALA A 247 -25.02 -8.42 -16.30
C ALA A 247 -24.90 -9.48 -17.41
N VAL A 248 -23.81 -9.45 -18.19
CA VAL A 248 -23.56 -10.37 -19.31
C VAL A 248 -22.77 -11.58 -18.81
N ASP A 249 -23.15 -12.79 -19.24
CA ASP A 249 -22.43 -14.00 -18.85
C ASP A 249 -20.97 -13.93 -19.37
N PRO A 250 -19.97 -14.30 -18.53
CA PRO A 250 -18.55 -14.21 -18.86
C PRO A 250 -18.11 -15.07 -20.05
N THR A 251 -18.95 -16.01 -20.51
CA THR A 251 -18.69 -16.79 -21.74
C THR A 251 -19.07 -16.06 -23.03
N VAL A 252 -19.91 -15.02 -22.93
CA VAL A 252 -20.46 -14.26 -24.06
C VAL A 252 -19.76 -12.90 -24.22
N CYS A 253 -19.07 -12.43 -23.18
CA CYS A 253 -18.35 -11.16 -23.23
C CYS A 253 -17.24 -11.24 -24.29
N PRO A 254 -17.30 -10.42 -25.37
CA PRO A 254 -16.20 -10.33 -26.31
C PRO A 254 -14.99 -9.77 -25.57
N ASP A 255 -13.81 -10.09 -26.07
CA ASP A 255 -12.51 -9.72 -25.51
C ASP A 255 -12.54 -8.40 -24.73
N ASN A 256 -12.05 -8.49 -23.48
CA ASN A 256 -11.77 -7.41 -22.53
C ASN A 256 -11.60 -6.05 -23.26
N PRO A 257 -12.47 -5.04 -23.04
CA PRO A 257 -12.31 -3.74 -23.69
C PRO A 257 -10.98 -3.05 -23.31
#